data_AF-A0A1F8GRL1-F1
#
_entry.id   AF-A0A1F8GRL1-F1
#
_cell.length_a   1.000
_cell.length_b   1.000
_cell.length_c   1.000
_cell.angle_alpha   90.00
_cell.angle_beta   90.00
_cell.angle_gamma   90.00
#
_symmetry.space_group_name_H-M   'P 1'
#
loop_
_entity.id
_entity.type
_entity.pdbx_description
1 polymer ?
#
loop_
_entity_poly.entity_id
_entity_poly.type
_entity_poly.pdbx_seq_one_letter_code
_entity_poly.pdbx_strand_id
1 'polypeptide(L)'
;MQNNNVKIKLCPICIIVSGLWLLLSAGVAWGFLSEETYIIPIALLMGGSVIGIAHAGEKRFLWPAKHQTAWKAIVTALGMPTAYYSLTNLSKTVMAGELIALTIIAYLFFSVRGQTSNERVRELEDKMKQCC
;
A
#
# COMPACT_ATOMS: atom_id res chain seq x y z
N MET A 1 -24.96 -18.41 -0.72
CA MET A 1 -25.24 -16.96 -0.73
C MET A 1 -23.94 -16.22 -0.43
N GLN A 2 -23.20 -15.77 -1.44
CA GLN A 2 -22.05 -14.89 -1.25
C GLN A 2 -22.27 -13.65 -2.11
N ASN A 3 -22.68 -12.60 -1.40
CA ASN A 3 -23.30 -11.36 -1.85
C ASN A 3 -22.22 -10.32 -2.24
N ASN A 4 -22.51 -9.56 -3.31
CA ASN A 4 -21.89 -8.30 -3.71
C ASN A 4 -20.37 -8.26 -3.97
N ASN A 5 -20.05 -8.50 -5.25
CA ASN A 5 -18.75 -8.32 -5.90
C ASN A 5 -18.40 -6.82 -6.05
N VAL A 6 -18.11 -6.14 -4.94
CA VAL A 6 -17.35 -4.88 -5.01
C VAL A 6 -15.96 -5.28 -5.48
N LYS A 7 -15.66 -5.08 -6.76
CA LYS A 7 -14.38 -5.46 -7.38
C LYS A 7 -13.28 -4.50 -6.90
N ILE A 8 -12.99 -4.59 -5.61
CA ILE A 8 -11.92 -3.86 -4.97
C ILE A 8 -10.61 -4.50 -5.44
N LYS A 9 -10.03 -4.04 -6.55
CA LYS A 9 -8.67 -4.40 -6.99
C LYS A 9 -7.61 -3.83 -6.02
N LEU A 10 -7.75 -4.07 -4.72
CA LEU A 10 -6.66 -3.90 -3.77
C LEU A 10 -5.60 -4.95 -4.10
N CYS A 11 -4.33 -4.59 -4.01
CA CYS A 11 -3.26 -5.56 -4.10
C CYS A 11 -3.40 -6.48 -2.86
N PRO A 12 -3.69 -7.78 -3.02
CA PRO A 12 -3.88 -8.69 -1.88
C PRO A 12 -2.64 -8.72 -0.99
N ILE A 13 -1.46 -8.59 -1.59
CA ILE A 13 -0.17 -8.49 -0.88
C ILE A 13 -0.14 -7.24 0.00
N CYS A 14 -0.63 -6.09 -0.47
CA CYS A 14 -0.66 -4.86 0.34
C CYS A 14 -1.59 -4.98 1.55
N ILE A 15 -2.74 -5.66 1.42
CA ILE A 15 -3.64 -5.91 2.56
C ILE A 15 -2.94 -6.79 3.59
N ILE A 16 -2.34 -7.89 3.14
CA ILE A 16 -1.70 -8.87 4.04
C ILE A 16 -0.54 -8.22 4.77
N VAL A 17 0.38 -7.57 4.03
CA VAL A 17 1.54 -6.89 4.63
C VAL A 17 1.07 -5.81 5.59
N SER A 18 0.13 -4.94 5.18
CA SER A 18 -0.34 -3.84 6.01
C SER A 18 -1.08 -4.30 7.27
N GLY A 19 -1.95 -5.30 7.12
CA GLY A 19 -2.69 -5.87 8.23
C GLY A 19 -1.77 -6.62 9.20
N LEU A 20 -0.77 -7.33 8.69
CA LEU A 20 0.16 -8.08 9.53
C LEU A 20 0.99 -7.15 10.42
N TRP A 21 1.59 -6.09 9.86
CA TRP A 21 2.38 -5.18 10.68
C TRP A 21 1.53 -4.35 11.64
N LEU A 22 0.32 -3.93 11.23
CA LEU A 22 -0.64 -3.32 12.15
C LEU A 22 -0.98 -4.25 13.31
N LEU A 23 -1.24 -5.53 13.04
CA LEU A 23 -1.58 -6.49 14.09
C LEU A 23 -0.41 -6.70 15.07
N LEU A 24 0.81 -6.80 14.55
CA LEU A 24 2.02 -6.91 15.36
C LEU A 24 2.26 -5.64 16.18
N SER A 25 2.15 -4.46 15.57
CA SER A 25 2.25 -3.16 16.26
C SER A 25 1.20 -3.02 17.37
N ALA A 26 -0.02 -3.50 17.16
CA ALA A 26 -1.07 -3.52 18.17
C ALA A 26 -0.72 -4.49 19.32
N GLY A 27 -0.20 -5.68 19.00
CA GLY A 27 0.26 -6.64 19.99
C GLY A 27 1.38 -6.09 20.88
N VAL A 28 2.31 -5.33 20.30
CA VAL A 28 3.38 -4.63 21.04
C VAL A 28 2.79 -3.48 21.87
N ALA A 29 1.92 -2.64 21.30
CA ALA A 29 1.32 -1.50 21.99
C ALA A 29 0.41 -1.87 23.19
N TRP A 30 -0.19 -3.07 23.18
CA TRP A 30 -0.96 -3.62 24.30
C TRP A 30 -0.12 -4.46 25.28
N GLY A 31 1.18 -4.62 25.03
CA GLY A 31 2.09 -5.39 25.89
C GLY A 31 1.91 -6.91 25.81
N PHE A 32 1.23 -7.42 24.80
CA PHE A 32 1.13 -8.87 24.55
C PHE A 32 2.42 -9.45 23.95
N LEU A 33 3.19 -8.64 23.21
CA LEU A 33 4.41 -9.04 22.51
C LEU A 33 5.60 -8.17 22.94
N SER A 34 6.78 -8.78 23.06
CA SER A 34 8.04 -8.09 23.38
C SER A 34 8.47 -7.17 22.23
N GLU A 35 8.58 -5.87 22.50
CA GLU A 35 9.01 -4.86 21.53
C GLU A 35 10.33 -5.24 20.85
N GLU A 36 11.33 -5.66 21.62
CA GLU A 36 12.68 -5.94 21.11
C GLU A 36 12.73 -7.07 20.05
N THR A 37 11.83 -8.05 20.14
CA THR A 37 11.79 -9.18 19.20
C THR A 37 11.03 -8.83 17.93
N TYR A 38 9.97 -8.02 18.04
CA TYR A 38 9.04 -7.77 16.94
C TYR A 38 9.28 -6.43 16.21
N ILE A 39 10.12 -5.55 16.76
CA ILE A 39 10.45 -4.26 16.13
C ILE A 39 11.08 -4.42 14.73
N ILE A 40 11.96 -5.42 14.55
CA ILE A 40 12.63 -5.67 13.26
C ILE A 40 11.64 -6.19 12.21
N PRO A 41 10.82 -7.23 12.48
CA PRO A 41 9.75 -7.65 11.56
C PRO A 41 8.79 -6.52 11.19
N ILE A 42 8.34 -5.73 12.17
CA ILE A 42 7.41 -4.62 11.94
C ILE A 42 8.09 -3.56 11.04
N ALA A 43 9.33 -3.17 11.33
CA ALA A 43 10.09 -2.22 10.51
C ALA A 43 10.25 -2.68 9.06
N LEU A 44 10.51 -3.98 8.85
CA LEU A 44 10.64 -4.55 7.51
C LEU A 44 9.31 -4.45 6.73
N LEU A 45 8.19 -4.77 7.39
CA LEU A 45 6.86 -4.73 6.77
C LEU A 45 6.37 -3.29 6.53
N MET A 46 6.68 -2.36 7.43
CA MET A 46 6.40 -0.93 7.25
C MET A 46 7.21 -0.35 6.09
N GLY A 47 8.51 -0.66 6.03
CA GLY A 47 9.36 -0.27 4.91
C GLY A 47 8.86 -0.84 3.56
N GLY A 48 8.41 -2.10 3.55
CA GLY A 48 7.76 -2.72 2.39
C GLY A 48 6.50 -1.99 1.95
N SER A 49 5.72 -1.47 2.90
CA SER A 49 4.51 -0.67 2.61
C SER A 49 4.87 0.66 1.95
N VAL A 50 5.92 1.35 2.42
CA VAL A 50 6.43 2.60 1.82
C VAL A 50 6.85 2.37 0.37
N ILE A 51 7.63 1.33 0.10
CA ILE A 51 8.08 0.97 -1.25
C ILE A 51 6.88 0.60 -2.13
N GLY A 52 5.91 -0.15 -1.59
CA GLY A 52 4.66 -0.49 -2.28
C GLY A 52 3.87 0.76 -2.72
N ILE A 53 3.77 1.76 -1.84
CA ILE A 53 3.13 3.05 -2.14
C ILE A 53 3.91 3.81 -3.20
N ALA A 54 5.25 3.83 -3.11
CA ALA A 54 6.10 4.48 -4.11
C ALA A 54 5.80 3.94 -5.51
N HIS A 55 5.75 2.61 -5.67
CA HIS A 55 5.42 1.94 -6.94
C HIS A 55 3.96 2.11 -7.37
N ALA A 56 3.02 2.11 -6.44
CA ALA A 56 1.61 2.36 -6.76
C ALA A 56 1.43 3.80 -7.30
N GLY A 57 2.17 4.77 -6.74
CA GLY A 57 2.14 6.19 -7.12
C GLY A 57 2.54 6.46 -8.56
N GLU A 58 3.53 5.72 -9.07
CA GLU A 58 4.01 5.82 -10.46
C GLU A 58 2.89 5.60 -11.48
N LYS A 59 1.97 4.68 -11.17
CA LYS A 59 0.87 4.31 -12.06
C LYS A 59 -0.35 5.24 -11.91
N ARG A 60 -0.36 6.08 -10.87
CA ARG A 60 -1.55 6.85 -10.45
C ARG A 60 -1.51 8.30 -10.95
N PHE A 61 -0.35 8.94 -10.97
CA PHE A 61 -0.22 10.37 -11.27
C PHE A 61 0.62 10.62 -12.53
N LEU A 62 0.22 11.62 -13.33
CA LEU A 62 0.90 11.99 -14.58
C LEU A 62 2.34 12.52 -14.36
N TRP A 63 2.58 13.19 -13.23
CA TRP A 63 3.88 13.75 -12.88
C TRP A 63 4.95 12.68 -12.54
N PRO A 64 4.67 11.69 -11.66
CA PRO A 64 5.59 10.58 -11.40
C PRO A 64 5.71 9.57 -12.54
N ALA A 65 4.78 9.53 -13.49
CA ALA A 65 4.96 8.76 -14.72
C ALA A 65 6.12 9.30 -15.59
N LYS A 66 6.38 10.62 -15.53
CA LYS A 66 7.49 11.27 -16.25
C LYS A 66 8.80 11.29 -15.45
N HIS A 67 8.72 11.36 -14.11
CA HIS A 67 9.88 11.39 -13.22
C HIS A 67 9.85 10.25 -12.20
N GLN A 68 9.89 9.02 -12.72
CA GLN A 68 9.72 7.79 -11.95
C GLN A 68 10.72 7.67 -10.78
N THR A 69 11.99 7.97 -11.03
CA THR A 69 13.08 7.92 -10.05
C THR A 69 12.94 8.97 -8.96
N ALA A 70 12.58 10.21 -9.33
CA ALA A 70 12.41 11.31 -8.37
C ALA A 70 11.23 11.04 -7.43
N TRP A 71 10.12 10.52 -7.95
CA TRP A 71 8.97 10.13 -7.14
C TRP A 71 9.31 9.07 -6.10
N LYS A 72 9.95 7.97 -6.54
CA LYS A 72 10.41 6.91 -5.63
C LYS A 72 11.34 7.44 -4.57
N ALA A 73 12.29 8.31 -4.95
CA ALA A 73 13.22 8.92 -4.02
C ALA A 73 12.49 9.78 -2.97
N ILE A 74 11.55 10.64 -3.38
CA ILE A 74 10.79 11.49 -2.46
C ILE A 74 9.93 10.65 -1.51
N VAL A 75 9.17 9.68 -2.03
CA VAL A 75 8.31 8.83 -1.20
C VAL A 75 9.12 7.99 -0.22
N THR A 76 10.28 7.47 -0.65
CA THR A 76 11.15 6.68 0.23
C THR A 76 11.85 7.56 1.26
N ALA A 77 12.38 8.71 0.83
CA ALA A 77 13.10 9.65 1.69
C ALA A 77 12.21 10.28 2.75
N LEU A 78 10.92 10.51 2.44
CA LEU A 78 9.95 11.00 3.43
C LEU A 78 9.31 9.86 4.22
N GLY A 79 8.92 8.78 3.55
CA GLY A 79 8.16 7.69 4.15
C GLY A 79 8.96 6.83 5.13
N MET A 80 10.25 6.57 4.86
CA MET A 80 11.08 5.75 5.76
C MET A 80 11.32 6.42 7.13
N PRO A 81 11.72 7.71 7.22
CA PRO A 81 11.84 8.39 8.50
C PRO A 81 10.53 8.47 9.26
N THR A 82 9.40 8.73 8.57
CA THR A 82 8.08 8.74 9.21
C THR A 82 7.68 7.37 9.77
N ALA A 83 7.96 6.30 9.03
CA ALA A 83 7.74 4.93 9.50
C ALA A 83 8.60 4.62 10.72
N TYR A 84 9.90 4.96 10.68
CA TYR A 84 10.81 4.77 11.81
C TYR A 84 10.36 5.54 13.06
N TYR A 85 9.97 6.80 12.90
CA TYR A 85 9.46 7.61 14.00
C TYR A 85 8.20 7.00 14.63
N SER A 86 7.30 6.46 13.81
CA SER A 86 6.07 5.80 14.27
C SER A 86 6.38 4.51 15.04
N LEU A 87 7.37 3.73 14.59
CA LEU A 87 7.89 2.56 15.32
C LEU A 87 8.48 2.93 16.68
N THR A 88 9.31 3.96 16.76
CA THR A 88 9.97 4.34 18.02
C THR A 88 9.01 4.93 19.06
N ASN A 89 7.84 5.41 18.63
CA ASN A 89 6.81 5.96 19.50
C ASN A 89 5.53 5.12 19.45
N LEU A 90 5.69 3.79 19.51
CA LEU A 90 4.60 2.82 19.56
C LEU A 90 3.65 3.14 20.73
N SER A 91 2.60 3.88 20.40
CA SER A 91 1.59 4.36 21.32
C SER A 91 0.22 4.15 20.69
N LYS A 92 -0.81 4.04 21.52
CA LYS A 92 -2.19 3.83 21.05
C LYS A 92 -2.65 4.93 20.09
N THR A 93 -2.13 6.14 20.25
CA THR A 93 -2.39 7.31 19.39
C THR A 93 -1.72 7.19 18.02
N VAL A 94 -0.46 6.72 17.97
CA VAL A 94 0.24 6.46 16.70
C VAL A 94 -0.46 5.35 15.92
N MET A 95 -0.87 4.28 16.60
CA MET A 95 -1.64 3.18 16.02
C MET A 95 -2.93 3.65 15.32
N ALA A 96 -3.69 4.53 15.98
CA ALA A 96 -4.89 5.12 15.38
C ALA A 96 -4.55 6.01 14.16
N GLY A 97 -3.46 6.78 14.24
CA GLY A 97 -2.96 7.60 13.14
C GLY A 97 -2.58 6.78 11.91
N GLU A 98 -1.91 5.64 12.09
CA GLU A 98 -1.51 4.74 11.01
C GLU A 98 -2.71 4.10 10.30
N LEU A 99 -3.72 3.70 11.07
CA LEU A 99 -4.97 3.15 10.55
C LEU A 99 -5.72 4.18 9.68
N ILE A 100 -5.78 5.43 10.13
CA ILE A 100 -6.36 6.54 9.36
C ILE A 100 -5.55 6.80 8.09
N ALA A 101 -4.21 6.89 8.21
CA ALA A 101 -3.32 7.14 7.09
C ALA A 101 -3.45 6.04 6.02
N LEU A 102 -3.43 4.77 6.43
CA LEU A 102 -3.63 3.64 5.52
C LEU A 102 -5.00 3.66 4.85
N THR A 103 -6.05 4.06 5.57
CA THR A 103 -7.40 4.19 4.99
C THR A 103 -7.44 5.29 3.94
N ILE A 104 -6.82 6.45 4.20
CA ILE A 104 -6.72 7.56 3.25
C ILE A 104 -5.90 7.14 2.02
N ILE A 105 -4.74 6.51 2.23
CA ILE A 105 -3.89 6.01 1.15
C ILE A 105 -4.67 4.99 0.31
N ALA A 106 -5.31 4.01 0.95
CA ALA A 106 -6.14 3.03 0.27
C ALA A 106 -7.24 3.72 -0.55
N TYR A 107 -7.95 4.70 0.00
CA TYR A 107 -8.96 5.46 -0.72
C TYR A 107 -8.39 6.20 -1.93
N LEU A 108 -7.28 6.94 -1.77
CA LEU A 108 -6.64 7.70 -2.86
C LEU A 108 -6.13 6.81 -4.00
N PHE A 109 -5.58 5.64 -3.66
CA PHE A 109 -5.06 4.69 -4.62
C PHE A 109 -6.14 3.82 -5.25
N PHE A 110 -7.23 3.56 -4.54
CA PHE A 110 -8.26 2.61 -4.95
C PHE A 110 -9.47 3.23 -5.66
N SER A 111 -9.82 4.49 -5.33
CA SER A 111 -11.04 5.16 -5.83
C SER A 111 -11.08 5.38 -7.36
N VAL A 112 -9.95 5.22 -8.08
CA VAL A 112 -9.90 5.45 -9.54
C VAL A 112 -9.21 4.29 -10.23
N ARG A 113 -9.81 3.10 -10.12
CA ARG A 113 -9.42 1.93 -10.92
C ARG A 113 -10.61 1.34 -11.66
N GLY A 114 -11.41 2.20 -12.28
CA GLY A 114 -12.30 1.84 -13.37
C GLY A 114 -11.82 2.44 -14.68
N GLN A 115 -10.95 1.74 -15.44
CA GLN A 115 -11.04 1.67 -16.92
C GLN A 115 -9.88 0.95 -17.63
N THR A 116 -8.62 0.99 -17.17
CA THR A 116 -7.53 0.74 -18.13
C THR A 116 -7.19 -0.73 -18.43
N SER A 117 -7.72 -1.71 -17.67
CA SER A 117 -7.38 -3.12 -17.93
C SER A 117 -8.32 -3.82 -18.91
N ASN A 118 -9.50 -3.27 -19.17
CA ASN A 118 -10.46 -3.89 -20.11
C ASN A 118 -10.24 -3.37 -21.53
N GLU A 119 -9.88 -2.09 -21.69
CA GLU A 119 -9.57 -1.50 -23.01
C GLU A 119 -8.35 -2.14 -23.66
N ARG A 120 -7.24 -2.34 -22.93
CA ARG A 120 -6.05 -2.99 -23.53
C ARG A 120 -6.30 -4.45 -23.92
N VAL A 121 -7.11 -5.19 -23.14
CA VAL A 121 -7.46 -6.59 -23.48
C VAL A 121 -8.42 -6.64 -24.67
N ARG A 122 -9.38 -5.70 -24.78
CA ARG A 122 -10.23 -5.56 -25.98
C ARG A 122 -9.43 -5.14 -27.21
N GLU A 123 -8.45 -4.25 -27.08
CA GLU A 123 -7.58 -3.85 -28.20
C GLU A 123 -6.71 -5.02 -28.67
N LEU A 124 -6.20 -5.84 -27.74
CA LEU A 124 -5.47 -7.07 -28.06
C LEU A 124 -6.39 -8.14 -28.70
N GLU A 125 -7.63 -8.28 -28.23
CA GLU A 125 -8.62 -9.20 -28.81
C GLU A 125 -9.06 -8.78 -30.22
N ASP A 126 -9.31 -7.49 -30.45
CA ASP A 126 -9.66 -6.98 -31.78
C ASP A 126 -8.51 -7.11 -32.77
N LYS A 127 -7.26 -6.89 -32.33
CA LYS A 127 -6.07 -7.15 -33.16
C LYS A 127 -5.90 -8.63 -33.51
N MET A 128 -6.34 -9.56 -32.66
CA MET A 128 -6.34 -10.99 -32.97
C MET A 128 -7.49 -11.40 -33.89
N LYS A 129 -8.66 -10.75 -33.81
CA LYS A 129 -9.78 -10.98 -34.75
C LYS A 129 -9.48 -10.51 -36.17
N GLN A 130 -8.60 -9.52 -36.35
CA GLN A 130 -8.15 -9.07 -37.67
C GLN A 130 -7.15 -10.03 -38.36
N CYS A 131 -6.73 -11.11 -37.69
CA CYS A 131 -5.83 -12.12 -38.23
C CYS A 131 -6.53 -13.42 -38.72
N CYS A 132 -7.85 -13.39 -38.95
CA CYS A 132 -8.58 -14.46 -39.67
C CYS A 132 -9.60 -13.86 -40.64
#